data_AF-A0A3M1PTL3-F1
#
_entry.id   AF-A0A3M1PTL3-F1
#
_cell.length_a   1.000
_cell.length_b   1.000
_cell.length_c   1.000
_cell.angle_alpha   90.00
_cell.angle_beta   90.00
_cell.angle_gamma   90.00
#
_symmetry.space_group_name_H-M   'P 1'
#
loop_
_entity.id
_entity.type
_entity.pdbx_description
1 polymer ?
#
loop_
_entity_poly.entity_id
_entity_poly.type
_entity_poly.pdbx_seq_one_letter_code
_entity_poly.pdbx_strand_id
1 'polypeptide(L)'
;RLCNRIAAEVLAPAEEFRMAWQRGLSLEENVADLTRHFPASRVVLARRAVDLGFISWEDYAAFYAAERERWERRREEGGDFYRNTTAAHGRRFVTAVASEAMSGRLLLSEAGRLLGMAPARVMALERRLKAGGRRDVSA
;
A
#
# COMPACT_ATOMS: atom_id res chain seq x y z
N ARG A 1 -9.15 -13.60 -18.45
CA ARG A 1 -8.45 -12.52 -19.21
C ARG A 1 -9.40 -11.51 -19.89
N LEU A 2 -10.73 -11.67 -19.81
CA LEU A 2 -11.71 -10.72 -20.38
C LEU A 2 -11.96 -9.49 -19.47
N CYS A 3 -11.96 -9.69 -18.14
CA CYS A 3 -12.26 -8.62 -17.18
C CYS A 3 -11.28 -7.44 -17.25
N ASN A 4 -9.98 -7.71 -17.49
CA ASN A 4 -8.97 -6.65 -17.56
C ASN A 4 -9.12 -5.79 -18.82
N ARG A 5 -9.60 -6.36 -19.93
CA ARG A 5 -9.75 -5.65 -21.20
C ARG A 5 -10.95 -4.70 -21.18
N ILE A 6 -12.08 -5.15 -20.61
CA ILE A 6 -13.26 -4.30 -20.43
C ILE A 6 -12.96 -3.18 -19.42
N ALA A 7 -12.30 -3.52 -18.30
CA ALA A 7 -11.88 -2.50 -17.33
C ALA A 7 -10.93 -1.46 -17.95
N ALA A 8 -10.03 -1.87 -18.84
CA ALA A 8 -9.15 -0.93 -19.54
C ALA A 8 -9.89 0.00 -20.52
N GLU A 9 -10.95 -0.47 -21.19
CA GLU A 9 -11.79 0.39 -22.04
C GLU A 9 -12.62 1.38 -21.20
N VAL A 10 -13.16 0.93 -20.06
CA VAL A 10 -13.96 1.75 -19.15
C VAL A 10 -13.09 2.81 -18.44
N LEU A 11 -11.87 2.45 -18.05
CA LEU A 11 -10.97 3.33 -17.30
C LEU A 11 -10.08 4.19 -18.21
N ALA A 12 -9.84 3.76 -19.45
CA ALA A 12 -8.99 4.44 -20.42
C ALA A 12 -9.49 4.18 -21.86
N PRO A 13 -10.58 4.84 -22.28
CA PRO A 13 -11.13 4.71 -23.63
C PRO A 13 -10.07 4.91 -24.70
N ALA A 14 -10.07 4.04 -25.72
CA ALA A 14 -8.97 3.98 -26.68
C ALA A 14 -8.79 5.29 -27.46
N GLU A 15 -9.87 5.99 -27.76
CA GLU A 15 -9.87 7.25 -28.51
C GLU A 15 -9.27 8.39 -27.69
N GLU A 16 -9.79 8.60 -26.48
CA GLU A 16 -9.29 9.61 -25.54
C GLU A 16 -7.83 9.38 -25.18
N PHE A 17 -7.43 8.12 -24.96
CA PHE A 17 -6.04 7.78 -24.64
C PHE A 17 -5.10 8.15 -25.80
N ARG A 18 -5.50 7.92 -27.06
CA ARG A 18 -4.68 8.28 -28.23
C ARG A 18 -4.54 9.79 -28.38
N MET A 19 -5.59 10.56 -28.08
CA MET A 19 -5.54 12.03 -28.12
C MET A 19 -4.66 12.60 -27.01
N ALA A 20 -4.67 11.98 -25.82
CA ALA A 20 -3.88 12.42 -24.69
C ALA A 20 -2.40 11.98 -24.76
N TRP A 21 -2.07 10.97 -25.56
CA TRP A 21 -0.70 10.47 -25.70
C TRP A 21 0.20 11.41 -26.50
N GLN A 22 1.33 11.80 -25.92
CA GLN A 22 2.30 12.70 -26.53
C GLN A 22 3.57 11.94 -26.93
N ARG A 23 3.80 11.78 -28.25
CA ARG A 23 4.94 11.02 -28.79
C ARG A 23 6.32 11.62 -28.46
N GLY A 24 6.38 12.89 -28.11
CA GLY A 24 7.63 13.58 -27.74
C GLY A 24 8.04 13.39 -26.28
N LEU A 25 7.15 12.84 -25.44
CA LEU A 25 7.42 12.60 -24.02
C LEU A 25 7.85 11.15 -23.79
N SER A 26 8.62 10.93 -22.73
CA SER A 26 8.93 9.58 -22.26
C SER A 26 7.67 8.85 -21.77
N LEU A 27 7.79 7.52 -21.61
CA LEU A 27 6.71 6.71 -21.01
C LEU A 27 6.35 7.21 -19.59
N GLU A 28 7.36 7.55 -18.78
CA GLU A 28 7.16 8.01 -17.40
C GLU A 28 6.36 9.32 -17.34
N GLU A 29 6.70 10.27 -18.21
CA GLU A 29 6.04 11.58 -18.33
C GLU A 29 4.61 11.42 -18.87
N ASN A 30 4.43 10.67 -19.97
CA ASN A 30 3.10 10.37 -20.51
C ASN A 30 2.21 9.76 -19.43
N VAL A 31 2.68 8.74 -18.71
CA VAL A 31 1.88 8.09 -17.67
C VAL A 31 1.60 9.03 -16.50
N ALA A 32 2.54 9.88 -16.10
CA ALA A 32 2.31 10.88 -15.06
C ALA A 32 1.19 11.87 -15.45
N ASP A 33 1.18 12.35 -16.69
CA ASP A 33 0.14 13.25 -17.17
C ASP A 33 -1.20 12.53 -17.32
N LEU A 34 -1.21 11.32 -17.89
CA LEU A 34 -2.41 10.52 -18.07
C LEU A 34 -3.12 10.17 -16.74
N THR A 35 -2.39 10.00 -15.64
CA THR A 35 -3.02 9.78 -14.32
C THR A 35 -3.88 10.94 -13.83
N ARG A 36 -3.71 12.14 -14.40
CA ARG A 36 -4.56 13.31 -14.09
C ARG A 36 -5.89 13.29 -14.84
N HIS A 37 -5.96 12.56 -15.94
CA HIS A 37 -7.10 12.52 -16.84
C HIS A 37 -7.91 11.23 -16.72
N PHE A 38 -7.24 10.12 -16.40
CA PHE A 38 -7.85 8.80 -16.31
C PHE A 38 -7.89 8.31 -14.85
N PRO A 39 -9.01 7.73 -14.37
CA PRO A 39 -9.12 7.14 -13.04
C PRO A 39 -8.46 5.76 -12.98
N ALA A 40 -7.24 5.63 -13.52
CA ALA A 40 -6.51 4.38 -13.64
C ALA A 40 -5.12 4.51 -13.00
N SER A 41 -4.57 3.38 -12.53
CA SER A 41 -3.21 3.38 -12.00
C SER A 41 -2.17 3.54 -13.11
N ARG A 42 -0.98 4.01 -12.74
CA ARG A 42 0.18 4.14 -13.64
C ARG A 42 0.43 2.87 -14.45
N VAL A 43 0.38 1.71 -13.80
CA VAL A 43 0.58 0.41 -14.44
C VAL A 43 -0.53 0.08 -15.45
N VAL A 44 -1.79 0.42 -15.16
CA VAL A 44 -2.91 0.18 -16.09
C VAL A 44 -2.78 1.08 -17.33
N LEU A 45 -2.33 2.33 -17.15
CA LEU A 45 -2.11 3.25 -18.27
C LEU A 45 -0.91 2.82 -19.13
N ALA A 46 0.21 2.43 -18.52
CA ALA A 46 1.34 1.86 -19.25
C ALA A 46 0.94 0.57 -20.00
N ARG A 47 0.11 -0.28 -19.37
CA ARG A 47 -0.44 -1.47 -20.02
C ARG A 47 -1.27 -1.12 -21.25
N ARG A 48 -2.10 -0.08 -21.13
CA ARG A 48 -2.94 0.41 -22.22
C ARG A 48 -2.09 0.94 -23.39
N ALA A 49 -0.97 1.59 -23.10
CA ALA A 49 -0.02 2.02 -24.12
C ALA A 49 0.55 0.84 -24.94
N VAL A 50 0.85 -0.30 -24.30
CA VAL A 50 1.23 -1.54 -25.02
C VAL A 50 0.09 -2.04 -25.88
N ASP A 51 -1.12 -2.14 -25.32
CA ASP A 51 -2.30 -2.67 -26.02
C ASP A 51 -2.67 -1.80 -27.25
N LEU A 52 -2.30 -0.52 -27.25
CA LEU A 52 -2.47 0.42 -28.37
C LEU A 52 -1.23 0.58 -29.27
N GLY A 53 -0.12 -0.11 -28.97
CA GLY A 53 1.10 -0.12 -29.76
C GLY A 53 1.96 1.14 -29.65
N PHE A 54 1.82 1.93 -28.58
CA PHE A 54 2.63 3.14 -28.35
C PHE A 54 4.00 2.84 -27.75
N ILE A 55 4.12 1.73 -27.03
CA ILE A 55 5.38 1.26 -26.42
C ILE A 55 5.54 -0.23 -26.65
N SER A 56 6.77 -0.73 -26.53
CA SER A 56 7.06 -2.15 -26.58
C SER A 56 6.62 -2.88 -25.30
N TRP A 57 6.56 -4.21 -25.36
CA TRP A 57 6.31 -5.01 -24.16
C TRP A 57 7.48 -4.90 -23.17
N GLU A 58 8.69 -4.79 -23.68
CA GLU A 58 9.94 -4.66 -22.94
C GLU A 58 9.96 -3.37 -22.11
N ASP A 59 9.55 -2.25 -22.72
CA ASP A 59 9.41 -0.95 -22.03
C ASP A 59 8.40 -1.04 -20.88
N TYR A 60 7.26 -1.70 -21.13
CA TYR A 60 6.26 -1.94 -20.09
C TYR A 60 6.77 -2.83 -18.97
N ALA A 61 7.50 -3.90 -19.28
CA ALA A 61 8.05 -4.81 -18.28
C ALA A 61 9.06 -4.08 -17.38
N ALA A 62 9.93 -3.25 -17.95
CA ALA A 62 10.87 -2.41 -17.20
C ALA A 62 10.13 -1.39 -16.31
N PHE A 63 9.13 -0.69 -16.88
CA PHE A 63 8.29 0.25 -16.13
C PHE A 63 7.56 -0.43 -14.97
N TYR A 64 6.99 -1.60 -15.20
CA TYR A 64 6.27 -2.37 -14.19
C TYR A 64 7.18 -2.83 -13.04
N ALA A 65 8.40 -3.26 -13.35
CA ALA A 65 9.40 -3.61 -12.35
C ALA A 65 9.76 -2.40 -11.47
N ALA A 66 10.00 -1.24 -12.08
CA ALA A 66 10.30 0.00 -11.35
C ALA A 66 9.12 0.46 -10.48
N GLU A 67 7.89 0.40 -10.98
CA GLU A 67 6.69 0.72 -10.17
C GLU A 67 6.51 -0.26 -9.02
N ARG A 68 6.76 -1.56 -9.23
CA ARG A 68 6.72 -2.55 -8.15
C ARG A 68 7.72 -2.24 -7.05
N GLU A 69 8.97 -1.95 -7.39
CA GLU A 69 10.00 -1.57 -6.42
C GLU A 69 9.59 -0.31 -5.64
N ARG A 70 9.04 0.71 -6.31
CA ARG A 70 8.49 1.91 -5.65
C ARG A 70 7.37 1.56 -4.68
N TRP A 71 6.50 0.62 -5.03
CA TRP A 71 5.42 0.16 -4.15
C TRP A 71 5.98 -0.59 -2.94
N GLU A 72 6.95 -1.49 -3.14
CA GLU A 72 7.59 -2.25 -2.08
C GLU A 72 8.30 -1.32 -1.08
N ARG A 73 9.13 -0.39 -1.58
CA ARG A 73 9.75 0.64 -0.73
C ARG A 73 8.72 1.49 0.01
N ARG A 74 7.63 1.91 -0.65
CA ARG A 74 6.53 2.61 0.03
C ARG A 74 5.78 1.75 1.04
N ARG A 75 5.73 0.42 0.91
CA ARG A 75 5.16 -0.45 1.95
C ARG A 75 6.09 -0.58 3.14
N GLU A 76 7.39 -0.57 2.91
CA GLU A 76 8.39 -0.52 3.98
C GLU A 76 8.34 0.81 4.74
N GLU A 77 8.06 1.91 4.03
CA GLU A 77 7.93 3.26 4.61
C GLU A 77 6.49 3.58 5.13
N GLY A 78 5.48 2.84 4.68
CA GLY A 78 4.06 3.19 4.80
C GLY A 78 3.32 2.49 5.96
N GLY A 79 3.11 3.24 7.04
CA GLY A 79 2.13 2.95 8.09
C GLY A 79 2.54 1.78 8.99
N ASP A 80 3.25 2.09 10.07
CA ASP A 80 3.48 1.14 11.15
C ASP A 80 2.10 0.62 11.61
N PHE A 81 1.79 -0.64 11.32
CA PHE A 81 0.52 -1.30 11.66
C PHE A 81 0.16 -1.06 13.14
N TYR A 82 1.19 -0.95 14.01
CA TYR A 82 1.02 -0.62 15.42
C TYR A 82 0.69 0.86 15.65
N ARG A 83 1.22 1.80 14.86
CA ARG A 83 0.77 3.22 14.86
C ARG A 83 -0.68 3.35 14.42
N ASN A 84 -1.11 2.60 13.41
CA ASN A 84 -2.53 2.57 13.02
C ASN A 84 -3.40 1.93 14.12
N THR A 85 -2.96 0.83 14.73
CA THR A 85 -3.67 0.18 15.84
C THR A 85 -3.80 1.10 17.06
N THR A 86 -2.72 1.78 17.43
CA THR A 86 -2.69 2.75 18.56
C THR A 86 -3.49 4.00 18.27
N ALA A 87 -3.57 4.46 17.01
CA ALA A 87 -4.47 5.54 16.61
C ALA A 87 -5.95 5.11 16.65
N ALA A 88 -6.27 3.88 16.22
CA ALA A 88 -7.63 3.36 16.18
C ALA A 88 -8.22 3.05 17.56
N HIS A 89 -7.41 2.49 18.47
CA HIS A 89 -7.88 2.02 19.78
C HIS A 89 -7.35 2.84 20.97
N GLY A 90 -6.47 3.82 20.72
CA GLY A 90 -5.83 4.63 21.75
C GLY A 90 -4.64 3.93 22.43
N ARG A 91 -3.52 4.66 22.60
CA ARG A 91 -2.26 4.09 23.15
C ARG A 91 -2.44 3.38 24.49
N ARG A 92 -3.20 3.96 25.43
CA ARG A 92 -3.41 3.39 26.78
C ARG A 92 -4.11 2.04 26.75
N PHE A 93 -5.16 1.91 25.94
CA PHE A 93 -5.88 0.65 25.78
C PHE A 93 -4.99 -0.43 25.18
N VAL A 94 -4.28 -0.09 24.09
CA VAL A 94 -3.37 -1.00 23.41
C VAL A 94 -2.27 -1.50 24.35
N THR A 95 -1.66 -0.60 25.13
CA THR A 95 -0.62 -0.96 26.12
C THR A 95 -1.18 -1.84 27.25
N ALA A 96 -2.37 -1.51 27.79
CA ALA A 96 -2.98 -2.31 28.84
C ALA A 96 -3.28 -3.74 28.35
N VAL A 97 -3.95 -3.89 27.20
CA VAL A 97 -4.29 -5.20 26.64
C VAL A 97 -3.05 -6.04 26.34
N ALA A 98 -2.00 -5.43 25.78
CA ALA A 98 -0.75 -6.13 25.48
C ALA A 98 -0.02 -6.59 26.76
N SER A 99 0.03 -5.74 27.80
CA SER A 99 0.64 -6.05 29.10
C SER A 99 -0.13 -7.13 29.87
N GLU A 100 -1.47 -7.04 29.91
CA GLU A 100 -2.33 -8.04 30.54
C GLU A 100 -2.19 -9.41 29.85
N ALA A 101 -2.07 -9.42 28.51
CA ALA A 101 -1.84 -10.64 27.76
C ALA A 101 -0.48 -11.29 28.06
N MET A 102 0.59 -10.51 28.18
CA MET A 102 1.92 -11.05 28.50
C MET A 102 2.07 -11.45 29.98
N SER A 103 1.30 -10.84 30.87
CA SER A 103 1.28 -11.21 32.30
C SER A 103 0.39 -12.42 32.59
N GLY A 104 -0.27 -12.99 31.58
CA GLY A 104 -1.13 -14.17 31.71
C GLY A 104 -2.52 -13.88 32.32
N ARG A 105 -2.85 -12.61 32.56
CA ARG A 105 -4.16 -12.20 33.09
C ARG A 105 -5.24 -12.06 32.02
N LEU A 106 -4.83 -12.08 30.75
CA LEU A 106 -5.71 -12.09 29.58
C LEU A 106 -5.19 -13.14 28.58
N LEU A 107 -6.09 -13.94 28.00
CA LEU A 107 -5.71 -14.90 26.98
C LEU A 107 -5.19 -14.17 25.73
N LEU A 108 -4.10 -14.67 25.13
CA LEU A 108 -3.50 -14.06 23.94
C LEU A 108 -4.46 -14.02 22.74
N SER A 109 -5.37 -15.00 22.65
CA SER A 109 -6.45 -15.05 21.67
C SER A 109 -7.48 -13.93 21.87
N GLU A 110 -7.84 -13.66 23.12
CA GLU A 110 -8.78 -12.60 23.48
C GLU A 110 -8.17 -11.22 23.27
N ALA A 111 -6.90 -11.05 23.64
CA ALA A 111 -6.14 -9.84 23.34
C ALA A 111 -6.07 -9.56 21.83
N GLY A 112 -5.86 -10.61 21.02
CA GLY A 112 -5.92 -10.52 19.56
C GLY A 112 -7.28 -10.06 19.06
N ARG A 113 -8.37 -10.60 19.62
CA ARG A 113 -9.74 -10.18 19.28
C ARG A 113 -10.02 -8.71 19.66
N LEU A 114 -9.59 -8.28 20.85
CA LEU A 114 -9.76 -6.89 21.33
C LEU A 114 -9.00 -5.88 20.48
N LEU A 115 -7.85 -6.27 19.93
CA LEU A 115 -6.98 -5.40 19.12
C LEU A 115 -7.15 -5.61 17.61
N GLY A 116 -8.08 -6.47 17.18
CA GLY A 116 -8.32 -6.77 15.77
C GLY A 116 -7.09 -7.37 15.06
N MET A 117 -6.26 -8.15 15.75
CA MET A 117 -5.03 -8.72 15.19
C MET A 117 -4.77 -10.16 15.62
N ALA A 118 -3.91 -10.85 14.87
CA ALA A 118 -3.50 -12.20 15.21
C ALA A 118 -2.74 -12.24 16.57
N PRO A 119 -2.90 -13.30 17.38
CA PRO A 119 -2.19 -13.46 18.66
C PRO A 119 -0.66 -13.23 18.58
N ALA A 120 -0.04 -13.72 17.50
CA ALA A 120 1.39 -13.52 17.26
C ALA A 120 1.78 -12.04 17.11
N ARG A 121 0.89 -11.20 16.56
CA ARG A 121 1.12 -9.76 16.41
C ARG A 121 0.99 -9.02 17.74
N VAL A 122 0.19 -9.52 18.69
CA VAL A 122 0.10 -8.96 20.05
C VAL A 122 1.43 -9.11 20.79
N MET A 123 2.10 -10.27 20.65
CA MET A 123 3.45 -10.48 21.21
C MET A 123 4.51 -9.57 20.57
N ALA A 124 4.42 -9.34 19.25
CA ALA A 124 5.34 -8.45 18.55
C ALA A 124 5.11 -6.97 18.92
N LEU A 125 3.85 -6.58 19.11
CA LEU A 125 3.45 -5.26 19.59
C LEU A 125 4.05 -4.94 20.96
N GLU A 126 3.95 -5.86 21.93
CA GLU A 126 4.48 -5.62 23.28
C GLU A 126 6.00 -5.43 23.30
N ARG A 127 6.73 -6.24 22.52
CA ARG A 127 8.19 -6.07 22.36
C ARG A 127 8.55 -4.68 21.82
N ARG A 128 7.73 -4.17 20.90
CA ARG A 128 7.94 -2.85 20.28
C ARG A 128 7.53 -1.70 21.21
N LEU A 129 6.47 -1.86 22.01
CA LEU A 129 6.10 -0.91 23.07
C LEU A 129 7.23 -0.78 24.11
N LYS A 130 7.85 -1.89 24.51
CA LYS A 130 9.01 -1.88 25.40
C LYS A 130 10.25 -1.24 24.77
N ALA A 131 10.47 -1.44 23.47
CA ALA A 131 11.58 -0.82 22.75
C ALA A 131 11.39 0.70 22.55
N GLY A 132 10.15 1.17 22.37
CA GLY A 132 9.82 2.59 22.20
C GLY A 132 9.53 3.35 23.49
N GLY A 133 9.23 2.67 24.59
CA GLY A 133 8.77 3.25 25.86
C GLY A 133 9.85 3.77 26.81
N ARG A 134 11.14 3.67 26.47
CA ARG A 134 12.25 4.16 27.33
C ARG A 134 12.40 5.70 27.40
N ARG A 135 11.43 6.49 26.96
CA ARG A 135 11.52 7.96 26.95
C ARG A 135 10.58 8.73 27.88
N ASP A 136 9.61 8.09 28.54
CA ASP A 136 8.66 8.80 29.41
C ASP A 136 8.56 8.14 30.80
N VAL A 137 9.61 8.24 31.61
CA VAL A 137 9.51 8.21 33.08
C VAL A 137 10.57 9.13 33.66
N SER A 138 10.23 10.42 33.83
CA SER A 138 10.83 11.36 34.79
C SER A 138 9.95 12.60 34.86
N ALA A 139 9.04 12.63 35.84
CA ALA A 139 8.54 13.82 36.51
C ALA A 139 7.94 13.38 37.85
#